data_AF-I8ZKF1-F1
#
_entry.id   AF-I8ZKF1-F1
#
_cell.length_a   1.000
_cell.length_b   1.000
_cell.length_c   1.000
_cell.angle_alpha   90.00
_cell.angle_beta   90.00
_cell.angle_gamma   90.00
#
_symmetry.space_group_name_H-M   'P 1'
#
loop_
_entity.id
_entity.type
_entity.pdbx_description
1 polymer ?
#
loop_
_entity_poly.entity_id
_entity_poly.type
_entity_poly.pdbx_seq_one_letter_code
_entity_poly.pdbx_strand_id
1 'polypeptide(L)'
;MKDRSAAVQRRLEEAGLTRKIGSNQVRAIRINVSGTHEDMKRIEEEGRLDEWCADNLKYFADTFGKENIVAAHLHRDEETPHIHVTLVPIVKGERKRRKREEQTKEAEHKKEVSRLTRLVEKLCAWFPLAKEVLRVEKLCAIVGFSMEQTRTLIADREVTHDSTLYSEEHGRSFTARNVTAKIRQESVSKRLVLYINQTPVSEWFKEQFERLKQSMRQPIQP
;
A
#
# COMPACT_ATOMS: atom_id res chain seq x y z
N MET A 1 -0.76 7.33 43.75
CA MET A 1 -0.58 6.31 42.67
C MET A 1 -1.39 6.59 41.38
N LYS A 2 -2.43 7.46 41.40
CA LYS A 2 -3.28 7.77 40.22
C LYS A 2 -2.65 8.67 39.13
N ASP A 3 -1.47 9.25 39.36
CA ASP A 3 -0.93 10.34 38.53
C ASP A 3 -0.01 9.86 37.37
N ARG A 4 0.71 8.75 37.55
CA ARG A 4 1.75 8.31 36.61
C ARG A 4 1.22 7.79 35.28
N SER A 5 0.16 6.97 35.31
CA SER A 5 -0.46 6.46 34.08
C SER A 5 -1.10 7.60 33.29
N ALA A 6 -1.63 8.61 33.98
CA ALA A 6 -2.18 9.81 33.36
C ALA A 6 -1.07 10.66 32.71
N ALA A 7 0.09 10.80 33.34
CA ALA A 7 1.24 11.51 32.77
C ALA A 7 1.79 10.82 31.50
N VAL A 8 1.92 9.49 31.51
CA VAL A 8 2.31 8.71 30.32
C VAL A 8 1.29 8.90 29.19
N GLN A 9 -0.01 8.80 29.51
CA GLN A 9 -1.08 8.94 28.53
C GLN A 9 -1.11 10.36 27.92
N ARG A 10 -1.01 11.39 28.75
CA ARG A 10 -0.93 12.79 28.31
C ARG A 10 0.25 13.02 27.36
N ARG A 11 1.43 12.51 27.71
CA ARG A 11 2.62 12.64 26.87
C ARG A 11 2.44 11.97 25.51
N LEU A 12 1.75 10.83 25.44
CA LEU A 12 1.46 10.12 24.19
C LEU A 12 0.43 10.87 23.33
N GLU A 13 -0.53 11.57 23.94
CA GLU A 13 -1.53 12.39 23.24
C GLU A 13 -0.92 13.68 22.69
N GLU A 14 -0.11 14.38 23.48
CA GLU A 14 0.57 15.63 23.09
C GLU A 14 1.71 15.40 22.08
N ALA A 15 2.19 14.15 21.95
CA ALA A 15 3.28 13.79 21.06
C ALA A 15 2.99 13.99 19.57
N GLY A 16 1.72 14.17 19.18
CA GLY A 16 1.33 14.28 17.76
C GLY A 16 1.67 13.02 16.97
N LEU A 17 1.49 11.83 17.57
CA LEU A 17 1.81 10.56 16.91
C LEU A 17 0.88 10.35 15.71
N THR A 18 1.46 10.22 14.52
CA THR A 18 0.72 9.97 13.29
C THR A 18 0.21 8.53 13.15
N ARG A 19 0.63 7.64 14.05
CA ARG A 19 0.30 6.21 14.03
C ARG A 19 -0.28 5.76 15.35
N LYS A 20 -1.24 4.84 15.27
CA LYS A 20 -1.83 4.17 16.43
C LYS A 20 -0.75 3.36 17.18
N ILE A 21 -0.74 3.48 18.51
CA ILE A 21 0.11 2.71 19.41
C ILE A 21 -0.43 1.27 19.48
N GLY A 22 0.44 0.29 19.25
CA GLY A 22 0.07 -1.13 19.32
C GLY A 22 -0.30 -1.57 20.74
N SER A 23 -1.12 -2.62 20.88
CA SER A 23 -1.50 -3.15 22.20
C SER A 23 -0.29 -3.65 23.01
N ASN A 24 0.73 -4.17 22.32
CA ASN A 24 1.92 -4.77 22.92
C ASN A 24 3.14 -3.83 22.90
N GLN A 25 2.94 -2.55 22.55
CA GLN A 25 4.04 -1.59 22.49
C GLN A 25 4.38 -1.06 23.88
N VAL A 26 5.67 -1.05 24.23
CA VAL A 26 6.14 -0.44 25.49
C VAL A 26 5.82 1.05 25.49
N ARG A 27 5.01 1.48 26.47
CA ARG A 27 4.54 2.87 26.61
C ARG A 27 5.40 3.69 27.56
N ALA A 28 6.05 3.06 28.52
CA ALA A 28 6.94 3.71 29.46
C ALA A 28 8.09 2.78 29.83
N ILE A 29 9.25 3.36 30.06
CA ILE A 29 10.45 2.70 30.59
C ILE A 29 10.71 3.32 31.96
N ARG A 30 10.86 2.49 32.99
CA ARG A 30 11.28 2.96 34.31
C ARG A 30 12.71 2.56 34.55
N ILE A 31 13.52 3.53 34.94
CA ILE A 31 14.94 3.36 35.25
C ILE A 31 15.11 3.66 36.74
N ASN A 32 15.73 2.73 37.46
CA ASN A 32 16.21 2.95 38.82
C ASN A 32 17.64 3.50 38.72
N VAL A 33 17.87 4.61 39.39
CA VAL A 33 19.15 5.31 39.42
C VAL A 33 19.60 5.37 40.86
N SER A 34 20.71 4.74 41.18
CA SER A 34 21.26 4.66 42.52
C SER A 34 22.79 4.51 42.46
N GLY A 35 23.43 4.64 43.62
CA GLY A 35 24.84 4.35 43.83
C GLY A 35 25.03 3.18 44.81
N THR A 36 26.26 3.02 45.30
CA THR A 36 26.50 2.14 46.45
C THR A 36 25.84 2.74 47.70
N HIS A 37 25.53 1.90 48.70
CA HIS A 37 24.93 2.37 49.95
C HIS A 37 25.79 3.45 50.64
N GLU A 38 27.11 3.22 50.69
CA GLU A 38 28.08 4.14 51.29
C GLU A 38 28.13 5.48 50.55
N ASP A 39 28.16 5.47 49.22
CA ASP A 39 28.21 6.70 48.43
C ASP A 39 26.91 7.50 48.54
N MET A 40 25.76 6.82 48.50
CA MET A 40 24.46 7.51 48.59
C MET A 40 24.23 8.11 49.97
N LYS A 41 24.65 7.41 51.05
CA LYS A 41 24.61 7.98 52.40
C LYS A 41 25.54 9.18 52.54
N ARG A 42 26.76 9.11 52.00
CA ARG A 42 27.69 10.24 52.00
C ARG A 42 27.10 11.46 51.29
N ILE A 43 26.52 11.28 50.10
CA ILE A 43 25.86 12.36 49.34
C ILE A 43 24.66 12.93 50.11
N GLU A 44 23.90 12.10 50.83
CA GLU A 44 22.79 12.53 51.68
C GLU A 44 23.26 13.34 52.90
N GLU A 45 24.26 12.86 53.63
CA GLU A 45 24.85 13.54 54.78
C GLU A 45 25.49 14.88 54.41
N GLU A 46 26.13 14.95 53.24
CA GLU A 46 26.67 16.19 52.66
C GLU A 46 25.58 17.15 52.15
N GLY A 47 24.31 16.74 52.13
CA GLY A 47 23.19 17.54 51.63
C GLY A 47 23.20 17.74 50.10
N ARG A 48 23.90 16.87 49.36
CA ARG A 48 24.13 17.00 47.90
C ARG A 48 23.16 16.19 47.04
N LEU A 49 22.10 15.64 47.63
CA LEU A 49 21.09 14.86 46.90
C LEU A 49 20.41 15.68 45.79
N ASP A 50 20.18 16.97 46.01
CA ASP A 50 19.55 17.85 45.01
C ASP A 50 20.44 18.04 43.78
N GLU A 51 21.75 18.22 43.98
CA GLU A 51 22.75 18.31 42.92
C GLU A 51 22.81 17.00 42.13
N TRP A 52 22.89 15.87 42.84
CA TRP A 52 22.90 14.54 42.23
C TRP A 52 21.62 14.26 41.43
N CYS A 53 20.45 14.67 41.92
CA CYS A 53 19.18 14.56 41.20
C CYS A 53 19.20 15.42 39.93
N ALA A 54 19.67 16.67 40.02
CA ALA A 54 19.73 17.59 38.90
C ALA A 54 20.65 17.07 37.78
N ASP A 55 21.82 16.52 38.14
CA ASP A 55 22.78 15.97 37.19
C ASP A 55 22.23 14.74 36.45
N ASN A 56 21.59 13.83 37.19
CA ASN A 56 20.96 12.66 36.57
C ASN A 56 19.80 13.08 35.65
N LEU A 57 18.93 13.99 36.10
CA LEU A 57 17.84 14.51 35.29
C LEU A 57 18.35 15.20 34.02
N LYS A 58 19.44 15.96 34.12
CA LYS A 58 20.11 16.57 32.97
C LYS A 58 20.61 15.51 31.99
N TYR A 59 21.29 14.47 32.47
CA TYR A 59 21.71 13.34 31.62
C TYR A 59 20.54 12.69 30.87
N PHE A 60 19.43 12.43 31.55
CA PHE A 60 18.24 11.86 30.89
C PHE A 60 17.62 12.83 29.89
N ALA A 61 17.60 14.13 30.18
CA ALA A 61 17.04 15.14 29.29
C ALA A 61 17.87 15.27 28.02
N ASP A 62 19.21 15.26 28.14
CA ASP A 62 20.13 15.34 27.01
C ASP A 62 20.11 14.06 26.16
N THR A 63 19.97 12.89 26.81
CA THR A 63 20.00 11.59 26.13
C THR A 63 18.68 11.24 25.45
N PHE A 64 17.55 11.47 26.13
CA PHE A 64 16.24 10.99 25.70
C PHE A 64 15.28 12.11 25.31
N GLY A 65 15.67 13.38 25.47
CA GLY A 65 14.79 14.53 25.31
C GLY A 65 14.01 14.81 26.60
N LYS A 66 14.01 16.07 27.03
CA LYS A 66 13.33 16.53 28.25
C LYS A 66 11.84 16.19 28.22
N GLU A 67 11.20 16.28 27.05
CA GLU A 67 9.79 15.95 26.88
C GLU A 67 9.47 14.48 27.13
N ASN A 68 10.45 13.58 27.04
CA ASN A 68 10.23 12.16 27.25
C ASN A 68 10.29 11.77 28.73
N ILE A 69 10.75 12.65 29.63
CA ILE A 69 10.74 12.43 31.08
C ILE A 69 9.36 12.83 31.63
N VAL A 70 8.57 11.86 32.12
CA VAL A 70 7.22 12.13 32.63
C VAL A 70 7.13 12.15 34.15
N ALA A 71 8.07 11.51 34.84
CA ALA A 71 8.14 11.52 36.30
C ALA A 71 9.56 11.17 36.75
N ALA A 72 10.00 11.79 37.85
CA ALA A 72 11.19 11.40 38.58
C ALA A 72 10.88 11.51 40.08
N HIS A 73 11.11 10.41 40.81
CA HIS A 73 10.85 10.35 42.25
C HIS A 73 12.10 9.93 42.97
N LEU A 74 12.60 10.78 43.88
CA LEU A 74 13.64 10.43 44.82
C LEU A 74 13.01 9.69 46.01
N HIS A 75 13.47 8.47 46.27
CA HIS A 75 13.14 7.67 47.43
C HIS A 75 14.26 7.81 48.45
N ARG A 76 13.91 8.14 49.70
CA ARG A 76 14.82 8.32 50.86
C ARG A 76 14.38 7.51 52.09
N ASP A 77 13.22 6.88 51.97
CA ASP A 77 12.55 6.07 52.97
C ASP A 77 12.96 4.58 52.90
N GLU A 78 13.84 4.25 51.96
CA GLU A 78 14.39 2.91 51.75
C GLU A 78 15.86 2.86 52.20
N GLU A 79 16.47 1.66 52.19
CA GLU A 79 17.83 1.44 52.71
C GLU A 79 18.89 2.29 51.99
N THR A 80 18.73 2.50 50.68
CA THR A 80 19.65 3.32 49.88
C THR A 80 18.85 4.35 49.07
N PRO A 81 19.16 5.65 49.18
CA PRO A 81 18.53 6.68 48.37
C PRO A 81 18.65 6.40 46.88
N HIS A 82 17.56 6.50 46.13
CA HIS A 82 17.55 6.24 44.68
C HIS A 82 16.43 6.99 43.96
N ILE A 83 16.58 7.20 42.64
CA ILE A 83 15.59 7.86 41.80
C ILE A 83 14.88 6.84 40.90
N HIS A 84 13.56 6.91 40.88
CA HIS A 84 12.76 6.28 39.83
C HIS A 84 12.43 7.27 38.73
N VAL A 85 13.18 7.19 37.62
CA VAL A 85 12.92 7.99 36.41
C VAL A 85 11.99 7.21 35.48
N THR A 86 10.88 7.82 35.07
CA THR A 86 9.94 7.25 34.11
C THR A 86 10.00 8.02 32.79
N LEU A 87 10.30 7.30 31.72
CA LEU A 87 10.46 7.81 30.36
C LEU A 87 9.37 7.27 29.42
N VAL A 88 8.90 8.09 28.48
CA VAL A 88 8.08 7.64 27.34
C VAL A 88 8.96 7.64 26.10
N PRO A 89 9.31 6.49 25.52
CA PRO A 89 10.35 6.39 24.49
C PRO A 89 9.84 6.81 23.10
N ILE A 90 9.60 8.11 22.90
CA ILE A 90 9.14 8.67 21.63
C ILE A 90 10.33 9.18 20.84
N VAL A 91 10.56 8.59 19.66
CA VAL A 91 11.61 9.01 18.74
C VAL A 91 10.95 9.59 17.48
N LYS A 92 11.31 10.83 17.13
CA LYS A 92 10.79 11.54 15.94
C LYS A 92 11.60 11.29 14.65
N GLY A 93 12.71 10.55 14.75
CA GLY A 93 13.64 10.29 13.63
C GLY A 93 13.16 9.23 12.64
N GLU A 94 13.78 9.20 11.45
CA GLU A 94 13.50 8.19 10.43
C GLU A 94 13.80 6.78 10.94
N ARG A 95 12.83 5.86 10.76
CA ARG A 95 13.00 4.45 11.12
C ARG A 95 14.04 3.81 10.20
N LYS A 96 15.26 3.60 10.70
CA LYS A 96 16.38 2.97 9.96
C LYS A 96 16.01 1.63 9.31
N ARG A 97 15.04 0.90 9.87
CA ARG A 97 14.57 -0.40 9.37
C ARG A 97 13.61 -0.34 8.17
N ARG A 98 13.00 0.82 7.87
CA ARG A 98 11.99 0.95 6.80
C ARG A 98 12.54 0.59 5.42
N LYS A 99 13.71 1.12 5.05
CA LYS A 99 14.34 0.84 3.75
C LYS A 99 14.62 -0.65 3.53
N ARG A 100 15.06 -1.35 4.58
CA ARG A 100 15.28 -2.81 4.52
C ARG A 100 13.97 -3.58 4.35
N GLU A 101 12.94 -3.21 5.12
CA GLU A 101 11.61 -3.84 5.00
C GLU A 101 11.00 -3.64 3.60
N GLU A 102 11.18 -2.46 3.01
CA GLU A 102 10.73 -2.15 1.66
C GLU A 102 11.49 -2.96 0.60
N GLN A 103 12.83 -3.00 0.67
CA GLN A 103 13.65 -3.84 -0.22
C GLN A 103 13.32 -5.33 -0.12
N THR A 104 13.08 -5.85 1.09
CA THR A 104 12.67 -7.25 1.27
C THR A 104 11.33 -7.51 0.58
N LYS A 105 10.34 -6.64 0.78
CA LYS A 105 9.02 -6.77 0.15
C LYS A 105 9.10 -6.69 -1.38
N GLU A 106 9.90 -5.78 -1.91
CA GLU A 106 10.13 -5.67 -3.35
C GLU A 106 10.78 -6.92 -3.92
N ALA A 107 11.78 -7.48 -3.23
CA ALA A 107 12.46 -8.70 -3.64
C ALA A 107 11.52 -9.92 -3.62
N GLU A 108 10.68 -10.03 -2.58
CA GLU A 108 9.66 -11.08 -2.47
C GLU A 108 8.62 -10.96 -3.59
N HIS A 109 8.10 -9.75 -3.83
CA HIS A 109 7.15 -9.49 -4.91
C HIS A 109 7.75 -9.82 -6.28
N LYS A 110 8.98 -9.39 -6.56
CA LYS A 110 9.68 -9.71 -7.82
C LYS A 110 9.86 -11.22 -8.01
N LYS A 111 10.15 -11.96 -6.94
CA LYS A 111 10.28 -13.42 -6.98
C LYS A 111 8.95 -14.09 -7.31
N GLU A 112 7.86 -13.61 -6.71
CA GLU A 112 6.51 -14.13 -6.99
C GLU A 112 6.06 -13.84 -8.43
N VAL A 113 6.23 -12.60 -8.90
CA VAL A 113 5.95 -12.22 -10.29
C VAL A 113 6.75 -13.10 -11.25
N SER A 114 8.04 -13.29 -11.02
CA SER A 114 8.90 -14.16 -11.86
C SER A 114 8.40 -15.61 -11.89
N ARG A 115 7.92 -16.13 -10.75
CA ARG A 115 7.33 -17.47 -10.67
C ARG A 115 6.06 -17.57 -11.49
N LEU A 116 5.15 -16.60 -11.36
CA LEU A 116 3.88 -16.56 -12.10
C LEU A 116 4.11 -16.40 -13.60
N THR A 117 5.01 -15.51 -14.03
CA THR A 117 5.40 -15.35 -15.44
C THR A 117 5.84 -16.69 -16.04
N ARG A 118 6.71 -17.43 -15.35
CA ARG A 118 7.16 -18.76 -15.81
C ARG A 118 6.03 -19.78 -15.91
N LEU A 119 5.03 -19.72 -15.02
CA LEU A 119 3.86 -20.60 -15.11
C LEU A 119 2.98 -20.24 -16.31
N VAL A 120 2.76 -18.94 -16.57
CA VAL A 120 2.02 -18.47 -17.74
C VAL A 120 2.73 -18.86 -19.04
N GLU A 121 4.06 -18.71 -19.11
CA GLU A 121 4.88 -19.14 -20.26
C GLU A 121 4.72 -20.65 -20.53
N LYS A 122 4.79 -21.47 -19.48
CA LYS A 122 4.56 -22.92 -19.60
C LYS A 122 3.15 -23.25 -20.08
N LEU A 123 2.13 -22.59 -19.50
CA LEU A 123 0.74 -22.77 -19.92
C LEU A 123 0.56 -22.43 -21.40
N CYS A 124 1.14 -21.31 -21.84
CA CYS A 124 1.10 -20.89 -23.24
C CYS A 124 1.87 -21.83 -24.17
N ALA A 125 2.96 -22.44 -23.70
CA ALA A 125 3.72 -23.43 -24.46
C ALA A 125 2.95 -24.74 -24.65
N TRP A 126 2.22 -25.20 -23.63
CA TRP A 126 1.45 -26.45 -23.68
C TRP A 126 0.08 -26.30 -24.35
N PHE A 127 -0.57 -25.15 -24.20
CA PHE A 127 -1.93 -24.92 -24.69
C PHE A 127 -1.96 -23.72 -25.64
N PRO A 128 -1.93 -23.94 -26.98
CA PRO A 128 -2.05 -22.86 -27.96
C PRO A 128 -3.30 -22.00 -27.77
N LEU A 129 -4.41 -22.59 -27.32
CA LEU A 129 -5.64 -21.85 -27.00
C LEU A 129 -5.43 -20.80 -25.89
N ALA A 130 -4.56 -21.06 -24.91
CA ALA A 130 -4.26 -20.08 -23.85
C ALA A 130 -3.62 -18.81 -24.40
N LYS A 131 -2.76 -18.92 -25.43
CA LYS A 131 -2.19 -17.77 -26.14
C LYS A 131 -3.28 -16.94 -26.82
N GLU A 132 -4.25 -17.60 -27.44
CA GLU A 132 -5.38 -16.94 -28.09
C GLU A 132 -6.31 -16.25 -27.09
N VAL A 133 -6.54 -16.86 -25.92
CA VAL A 133 -7.32 -16.25 -24.83
C VAL A 133 -6.65 -14.97 -24.33
N LEU A 134 -5.34 -15.00 -24.07
CA LEU A 134 -4.60 -13.80 -23.65
C LEU A 134 -4.58 -12.72 -24.74
N ARG A 135 -4.48 -13.11 -26.01
CA ARG A 135 -4.52 -12.18 -27.15
C ARG A 135 -5.88 -11.48 -27.25
N VAL A 136 -6.98 -12.23 -27.14
CA VAL A 136 -8.33 -11.67 -27.28
C VAL A 136 -8.75 -10.90 -26.02
N GLU A 137 -8.26 -11.27 -24.83
CA GLU A 137 -8.42 -10.50 -23.59
C GLU A 137 -7.84 -9.09 -23.74
N LYS A 138 -6.59 -9.00 -24.22
CA LYS A 138 -5.93 -7.72 -24.51
C LYS A 138 -6.68 -6.92 -25.57
N LEU A 139 -7.17 -7.58 -26.64
CA LEU A 139 -7.98 -6.93 -27.66
C LEU A 139 -9.26 -6.33 -27.08
N CYS A 140 -9.98 -7.08 -26.23
CA CYS A 140 -11.20 -6.58 -25.59
C CYS A 140 -10.93 -5.33 -24.75
N ALA A 141 -9.83 -5.32 -23.99
CA ALA A 141 -9.42 -4.17 -23.19
C ALA A 141 -9.10 -2.94 -24.06
N ILE A 142 -8.36 -3.11 -25.16
CA ILE A 142 -8.05 -2.02 -26.10
C ILE A 142 -9.33 -1.47 -26.75
N VAL A 143 -10.24 -2.36 -27.15
CA VAL A 143 -11.51 -1.99 -27.79
C VAL A 143 -12.46 -1.26 -26.82
N GLY A 144 -12.24 -1.37 -25.51
CA GLY A 144 -13.01 -0.65 -24.49
C GLY A 144 -14.05 -1.50 -23.75
N PHE A 145 -13.97 -2.83 -23.84
CA PHE A 145 -14.77 -3.71 -22.99
C PHE A 145 -14.24 -3.71 -21.56
N SER A 146 -15.16 -3.70 -20.58
CA SER A 146 -14.76 -3.83 -19.17
C SER A 146 -14.19 -5.21 -18.86
N MET A 147 -13.51 -5.35 -17.72
CA MET A 147 -13.01 -6.66 -17.27
C MET A 147 -14.13 -7.69 -17.11
N GLU A 148 -15.32 -7.27 -16.66
CA GLU A 148 -16.49 -8.14 -16.50
C GLU A 148 -17.07 -8.60 -17.83
N GLN A 149 -17.18 -7.67 -18.80
CA GLN A 149 -17.58 -7.98 -20.16
C GLN A 149 -16.58 -8.94 -20.81
N THR A 150 -15.28 -8.66 -20.67
CA THR A 150 -14.20 -9.48 -21.23
C THR A 150 -14.21 -10.90 -20.66
N ARG A 151 -14.40 -11.06 -19.35
CA ARG A 151 -14.57 -12.38 -18.72
C ARG A 151 -15.78 -13.15 -19.27
N THR A 152 -16.88 -12.44 -19.51
CA THR A 152 -18.10 -13.03 -20.06
C THR A 152 -17.88 -13.51 -21.50
N LEU A 153 -17.23 -12.68 -22.32
CA LEU A 153 -16.86 -13.01 -23.70
C LEU A 153 -15.91 -14.21 -23.79
N ILE A 154 -14.88 -14.25 -22.93
CA ILE A 154 -13.91 -15.37 -22.88
C ILE A 154 -14.58 -16.69 -22.46
N ALA A 155 -15.63 -16.61 -21.64
CA ALA A 155 -16.44 -17.76 -21.24
C ALA A 155 -17.45 -18.21 -22.31
N ASP A 156 -17.26 -17.81 -23.58
CA ASP A 156 -18.13 -18.11 -24.72
C ASP A 156 -19.59 -17.61 -24.55
N ARG A 157 -19.76 -16.53 -23.78
CA ARG A 157 -21.07 -15.87 -23.60
C ARG A 157 -21.12 -14.55 -24.34
N GLU A 158 -22.34 -14.15 -24.70
CA GLU A 158 -22.60 -12.90 -25.40
C GLU A 158 -22.74 -11.75 -24.41
N VAL A 159 -22.30 -10.56 -24.83
CA VAL A 159 -22.40 -9.32 -24.06
C VAL A 159 -23.08 -8.26 -24.89
N THR A 160 -24.12 -7.64 -24.34
CA THR A 160 -24.68 -6.41 -24.90
C THR A 160 -23.86 -5.21 -24.43
N HIS A 161 -23.50 -4.33 -25.34
CA HIS A 161 -22.72 -3.13 -25.08
C HIS A 161 -23.41 -1.91 -25.69
N ASP A 162 -23.52 -0.84 -24.92
CA ASP A 162 -24.24 0.38 -25.30
C ASP A 162 -23.41 1.62 -24.93
N SER A 163 -22.27 1.76 -25.59
CA SER A 163 -21.32 2.87 -25.37
C SER A 163 -20.43 3.01 -26.61
N THR A 164 -19.20 3.47 -26.47
CA THR A 164 -18.25 3.62 -27.56
C THR A 164 -17.24 2.49 -27.58
N LEU A 165 -16.87 2.01 -28.77
CA LEU A 165 -15.78 1.06 -28.98
C LEU A 165 -14.60 1.76 -29.67
N TYR A 166 -13.39 1.52 -29.19
CA TYR A 166 -12.16 2.10 -29.73
C TYR A 166 -11.54 1.21 -30.82
N SER A 167 -11.21 1.81 -31.96
CA SER A 167 -10.43 1.17 -33.02
C SER A 167 -8.99 1.64 -32.96
N GLU A 168 -8.08 0.73 -32.64
CA GLU A 168 -6.63 0.99 -32.71
C GLU A 168 -6.19 1.24 -34.16
N GLU A 169 -6.75 0.52 -35.14
CA GLU A 169 -6.44 0.66 -36.57
C GLU A 169 -6.76 2.07 -37.11
N HIS A 170 -7.83 2.69 -36.63
CA HIS A 170 -8.27 4.02 -37.07
C HIS A 170 -7.98 5.13 -36.04
N GLY A 171 -7.35 4.80 -34.91
CA GLY A 171 -6.98 5.74 -33.85
C GLY A 171 -8.16 6.50 -33.24
N ARG A 172 -9.37 5.92 -33.21
CA ARG A 172 -10.58 6.62 -32.77
C ARG A 172 -11.68 5.70 -32.24
N SER A 173 -12.59 6.29 -31.47
CA SER A 173 -13.79 5.62 -30.98
C SER A 173 -14.99 5.78 -31.92
N PHE A 174 -15.84 4.76 -31.97
CA PHE A 174 -17.09 4.72 -32.70
C PHE A 174 -18.25 4.42 -31.76
N THR A 175 -19.40 5.05 -31.99
CA THR A 175 -20.61 4.81 -31.22
C THR A 175 -21.15 3.41 -31.51
N ALA A 176 -21.28 2.59 -30.47
CA ALA A 176 -21.78 1.22 -30.53
C ALA A 176 -23.03 1.10 -29.67
N ARG A 177 -24.19 1.46 -30.24
CA ARG A 177 -25.47 1.40 -29.55
C ARG A 177 -26.08 0.01 -29.60
N ASN A 178 -26.42 -0.53 -28.43
CA ASN A 178 -27.04 -1.85 -28.24
C ASN A 178 -26.43 -2.95 -29.14
N VAL A 179 -25.10 -2.99 -29.21
CA VAL A 179 -24.39 -4.00 -30.01
C VAL A 179 -24.20 -5.27 -29.20
N THR A 180 -24.25 -6.42 -29.86
CA THR A 180 -23.96 -7.71 -29.25
C THR A 180 -22.55 -8.14 -29.61
N ALA A 181 -21.71 -8.37 -28.61
CA ALA A 181 -20.36 -8.87 -28.74
C ALA A 181 -20.29 -10.37 -28.40
N LYS A 182 -19.49 -11.13 -29.16
CA LYS A 182 -19.18 -12.55 -28.90
C LYS A 182 -17.79 -12.91 -29.38
N ILE A 183 -17.09 -13.77 -28.65
CA ILE A 183 -15.87 -14.40 -29.15
C ILE A 183 -16.24 -15.74 -29.80
N ARG A 184 -15.73 -16.00 -31.01
CA ARG A 184 -15.90 -17.29 -31.69
C ARG A 184 -14.55 -17.84 -32.09
N GLN A 185 -14.42 -19.16 -32.07
CA GLN A 185 -13.27 -19.84 -32.63
C GLN A 185 -13.48 -20.10 -34.12
N GLU A 186 -12.54 -19.65 -34.95
CA GLU A 186 -12.56 -19.98 -36.38
C GLU A 186 -12.24 -21.46 -36.62
N SER A 187 -12.98 -22.10 -37.53
CA SER A 187 -12.87 -23.53 -37.82
C SER A 187 -11.49 -23.93 -38.34
N VAL A 188 -10.90 -23.08 -39.19
CA VAL A 188 -9.65 -23.34 -39.93
C VAL A 188 -8.43 -22.90 -39.14
N SER A 189 -8.37 -21.63 -38.75
CA SER A 189 -7.19 -21.06 -38.08
C SER A 189 -7.13 -21.41 -36.59
N LYS A 190 -8.24 -21.91 -36.01
CA LYS A 190 -8.44 -22.12 -34.58
C LYS A 190 -8.25 -20.86 -33.73
N ARG A 191 -8.21 -19.68 -34.35
CA ARG A 191 -8.07 -18.38 -33.66
C ARG A 191 -9.37 -17.94 -33.02
N LEU A 192 -9.25 -17.23 -31.90
CA LEU A 192 -10.39 -16.59 -31.23
C LEU A 192 -10.61 -15.19 -31.80
N VAL A 193 -11.74 -14.97 -32.45
CA VAL A 193 -12.06 -13.68 -33.07
C VAL A 193 -13.25 -13.06 -32.35
N LEU A 194 -13.14 -11.77 -32.03
CA LEU A 194 -14.22 -10.97 -31.47
C LEU A 194 -15.14 -10.52 -32.60
N TYR A 195 -16.43 -10.76 -32.43
CA TYR A 195 -17.49 -10.36 -33.34
C TYR A 195 -18.40 -9.34 -32.67
N ILE A 196 -18.78 -8.30 -33.41
CA ILE A 196 -19.79 -7.31 -33.05
C ILE A 196 -20.95 -7.46 -34.03
N ASN A 197 -22.16 -7.73 -33.55
CA ASN A 197 -23.34 -8.00 -34.38
C ASN A 197 -23.07 -9.02 -35.49
N GLN A 198 -22.41 -10.14 -35.13
CA GLN A 198 -22.01 -11.21 -36.05
C GLN A 198 -20.98 -10.83 -37.12
N THR A 199 -20.40 -9.63 -37.05
CA THR A 199 -19.34 -9.16 -37.96
C THR A 199 -18.01 -9.17 -37.21
N PRO A 200 -16.89 -9.67 -37.78
CA PRO A 200 -15.58 -9.58 -37.14
C PRO A 200 -15.27 -8.13 -36.74
N VAL A 201 -14.71 -7.92 -35.55
CA VAL A 201 -14.54 -6.56 -35.00
C VAL A 201 -13.74 -5.63 -35.90
N SER A 202 -12.75 -6.15 -36.64
CA SER A 202 -11.98 -5.37 -37.63
C SER A 202 -12.86 -4.89 -38.79
N GLU A 203 -13.71 -5.77 -39.34
CA GLU A 203 -14.64 -5.42 -40.41
C GLU A 203 -15.73 -4.48 -39.92
N TRP A 204 -16.23 -4.69 -38.70
CA TRP A 204 -17.20 -3.78 -38.07
C TRP A 204 -16.64 -2.35 -37.96
N PHE A 205 -15.37 -2.19 -37.55
CA PHE A 205 -14.72 -0.88 -37.49
C PHE A 205 -14.51 -0.26 -38.88
N LYS A 206 -14.09 -1.05 -39.87
CA LYS A 206 -13.96 -0.57 -41.26
C LYS A 206 -15.29 -0.03 -41.78
N GLU A 207 -16.39 -0.74 -41.55
CA GLU A 207 -17.73 -0.29 -41.92
C GLU A 207 -18.11 1.03 -41.23
N GLN A 208 -17.87 1.15 -39.91
CA GLN A 208 -18.15 2.40 -39.20
C GLN A 208 -17.30 3.56 -39.72
N PHE A 209 -16.04 3.29 -40.08
CA PHE A 209 -15.13 4.29 -40.62
C PHE A 209 -15.51 4.75 -42.03
N GLU A 210 -15.91 3.83 -42.91
CA GLU A 210 -16.38 4.17 -44.26
C GLU A 210 -17.69 4.97 -44.23
N ARG A 211 -18.64 4.60 -43.36
CA ARG A 211 -19.86 5.40 -43.13
C ARG A 211 -19.53 6.83 -42.70
N LEU A 212 -18.56 6.97 -41.80
CA LEU A 212 -18.10 8.27 -41.33
C LEU A 212 -17.41 9.08 -42.45
N LYS A 213 -16.61 8.45 -43.32
CA LYS A 213 -16.03 9.13 -44.49
C LYS A 213 -17.10 9.61 -45.45
N GLN A 214 -18.13 8.81 -45.70
CA GLN A 214 -19.22 9.15 -46.60
C GLN A 214 -20.04 10.33 -46.07
N SER A 215 -20.34 10.37 -44.77
CA SER A 215 -21.06 11.51 -44.18
C SER A 215 -20.25 12.81 -44.22
N MET A 216 -18.92 12.75 -44.11
CA MET A 216 -18.04 13.92 -44.27
C MET A 216 -17.91 14.39 -45.74
N ARG A 217 -18.18 13.53 -46.71
CA ARG A 217 -18.10 13.86 -48.16
C ARG A 217 -19.40 14.43 -48.73
N GLN A 218 -20.52 14.34 -48.01
CA GLN A 218 -21.76 14.98 -48.44
C GLN A 218 -21.70 16.47 -48.09
N PRO A 219 -21.91 17.39 -49.06
CA PRO A 219 -21.96 18.81 -48.77
C PRO A 219 -23.14 19.07 -47.82
N ILE A 220 -22.89 19.87 -46.78
CA ILE A 220 -23.94 20.40 -45.92
C ILE A 220 -24.88 21.20 -46.83
N GLN A 221 -26.07 20.67 -47.11
CA GLN A 221 -27.08 21.43 -47.84
C GLN A 221 -27.56 22.59 -46.95
N PRO A 222 -27.66 23.82 -47.50
CA PRO A 222 -28.05 25.01 -46.76
C PRO A 222 -29.51 24.98 -46.28
#